data_AF-T1B4Z8-F1
#
_entry.id   AF-T1B4Z8-F1
#
_cell.length_a   1.000
_cell.length_b   1.000
_cell.length_c   1.000
_cell.angle_alpha   90.00
_cell.angle_beta   90.00
_cell.angle_gamma   90.00
#
_symmetry.space_group_name_H-M   'P 1'
#
loop_
_entity.id
_entity.type
_entity.pdbx_description
1 polymer ?
#
loop_
_entity_poly.entity_id
_entity_poly.type
_entity_poly.pdbx_seq_one_letter_code
_entity_poly.pdbx_strand_id
1 'polypeptide(L)'
;PVKRCTIQHYGVELDGLRYNGTGLDPYRDRARASRPRASREARQWAISYDPRDLSAVFFCDPATYEWHRLSWVGAPELERPFSANTLAYAKSLLVERAGRGPNHELLTVSLNGLLDRLDRRQALNPKEAKLAIRNGLQTDAAKRDLPSPVARPDDEDTEP
;
A
#
# COMPACT_ATOMS: atom_id res chain seq x y z
N PRO A 1 -1.32 9.64 5.46
CA PRO A 1 -2.77 9.86 5.26
C PRO A 1 -3.55 8.60 5.58
N VAL A 2 -4.83 8.72 5.95
CA VAL A 2 -5.66 7.56 6.31
C VAL A 2 -6.79 7.43 5.31
N LYS A 3 -7.01 6.20 4.79
CA LYS A 3 -8.10 5.87 3.89
C LYS A 3 -8.87 4.68 4.41
N ARG A 4 -10.19 4.78 4.35
CA ARG A 4 -11.11 3.72 4.76
C ARG A 4 -11.31 2.75 3.59
N CYS A 5 -11.05 1.46 3.79
CA CYS A 5 -11.24 0.44 2.77
C CYS A 5 -11.79 -0.87 3.35
N THR A 6 -12.33 -1.74 2.49
CA THR A 6 -12.86 -3.03 2.92
C THR A 6 -11.78 -4.10 2.76
N ILE A 7 -11.55 -4.88 3.83
CA ILE A 7 -10.69 -6.06 3.78
C ILE A 7 -11.45 -7.18 3.08
N GLN A 8 -10.85 -7.71 2.01
CA GLN A 8 -11.36 -8.87 1.28
C GLN A 8 -10.52 -10.11 1.59
N HIS A 9 -11.04 -11.30 1.24
CA HIS A 9 -10.30 -12.57 1.39
C HIS A 9 -8.92 -12.53 0.72
N TYR A 10 -8.81 -11.69 -0.29
CA TYR A 10 -7.70 -11.60 -1.20
C TYR A 10 -6.70 -10.49 -0.81
N GLY A 11 -7.01 -9.73 0.25
CA GLY A 11 -6.25 -8.56 0.72
C GLY A 11 -7.09 -7.28 0.74
N VAL A 12 -6.42 -6.13 0.72
CA VAL A 12 -7.04 -4.80 0.68
C VAL A 12 -6.74 -4.13 -0.65
N GLU A 13 -7.68 -3.35 -1.15
CA GLU A 13 -7.49 -2.58 -2.38
C GLU A 13 -7.44 -1.08 -2.08
N LEU A 14 -6.37 -0.43 -2.52
CA LEU A 14 -6.14 1.00 -2.35
C LEU A 14 -5.64 1.58 -3.67
N ASP A 15 -6.42 2.49 -4.25
CA ASP A 15 -6.08 3.20 -5.49
C ASP A 15 -5.77 2.26 -6.68
N GLY A 16 -6.43 1.09 -6.75
CA GLY A 16 -6.24 0.06 -7.78
C GLY A 16 -5.04 -0.87 -7.53
N LEU A 17 -4.30 -0.63 -6.45
CA LEU A 17 -3.25 -1.52 -5.96
C LEU A 17 -3.81 -2.45 -4.90
N ARG A 18 -3.26 -3.66 -4.83
CA ARG A 18 -3.69 -4.68 -3.88
C ARG A 18 -2.59 -4.98 -2.89
N TYR A 19 -2.91 -4.94 -1.61
CA TYR A 19 -1.96 -5.16 -0.53
C TYR A 19 -2.36 -6.38 0.28
N ASN A 20 -1.36 -7.10 0.74
CA ASN A 20 -1.53 -8.33 1.49
C ASN A 20 -0.49 -8.43 2.60
N GLY A 21 -0.88 -9.05 3.72
CA GLY A 21 0.00 -9.32 4.85
C GLY A 21 -0.67 -10.27 5.83
N THR A 22 0.14 -10.88 6.69
CA THR A 22 -0.30 -11.88 7.68
C THR A 22 -1.22 -11.28 8.76
N GLY A 23 -1.07 -9.98 9.05
CA GLY A 23 -1.96 -9.27 9.97
C GLY A 23 -3.42 -9.18 9.53
N LEU A 24 -3.73 -9.50 8.27
CA LEU A 24 -5.12 -9.58 7.79
C LEU A 24 -5.74 -10.95 8.00
N ASP A 25 -4.94 -12.00 8.23
CA ASP A 25 -5.41 -13.38 8.28
C ASP A 25 -6.52 -13.60 9.34
N PRO A 26 -6.44 -13.02 10.56
CA PRO A 26 -7.53 -13.10 11.55
C PRO A 26 -8.84 -12.44 11.10
N TYR A 27 -8.76 -11.52 10.13
CA TYR A 27 -9.89 -10.71 9.63
C TYR A 27 -10.50 -11.25 8.34
N ARG A 28 -9.75 -12.06 7.57
CA ARG A 28 -10.23 -12.69 6.32
C ARG A 28 -11.42 -13.60 6.56
N ASP A 29 -11.42 -14.35 7.65
CA ASP A 29 -12.48 -15.31 8.00
C ASP A 29 -13.68 -14.64 8.71
N ARG A 30 -13.45 -13.52 9.41
CA ARG A 30 -14.53 -12.75 10.06
C ARG A 30 -15.46 -12.07 9.04
N ALA A 31 -14.97 -11.79 7.84
CA ALA A 31 -15.83 -11.35 6.74
C ALA A 31 -16.85 -12.43 6.33
N ARG A 32 -16.55 -13.71 6.60
CA ARG A 32 -17.39 -14.89 6.30
C ARG A 32 -18.26 -15.33 7.48
N ALA A 33 -17.78 -15.16 8.72
CA ALA A 33 -18.31 -15.92 9.87
C ALA A 33 -19.36 -15.23 10.77
N SER A 34 -19.41 -13.90 10.94
CA SER A 34 -20.45 -13.32 11.82
C SER A 34 -20.66 -11.82 11.66
N ARG A 35 -21.82 -11.43 11.13
CA ARG A 35 -22.79 -10.55 11.82
C ARG A 35 -23.98 -10.23 10.89
N PRO A 36 -25.23 -10.41 11.34
CA PRO A 36 -26.38 -9.81 10.69
C PRO A 36 -26.24 -8.28 10.77
N ARG A 37 -26.24 -7.60 9.62
CA ARG A 37 -26.51 -6.16 9.51
C ARG A 37 -25.60 -5.22 10.34
N ALA A 38 -24.29 -5.50 10.43
CA ALA A 38 -23.37 -4.41 10.70
C ALA A 38 -23.42 -3.47 9.49
N SER A 39 -23.82 -2.21 9.70
CA SER A 39 -23.96 -1.19 8.65
C SER A 39 -22.75 -1.16 7.71
N ARG A 40 -22.92 -0.81 6.44
CA ARG A 40 -21.84 -0.73 5.42
C ARG A 40 -20.58 0.03 5.89
N GLU A 41 -20.73 0.89 6.89
CA GLU A 41 -19.67 1.65 7.55
C GLU A 41 -18.82 0.81 8.52
N ALA A 42 -19.42 -0.17 9.20
CA ALA A 42 -18.74 -1.09 10.13
C ALA A 42 -17.82 -2.11 9.41
N ARG A 43 -17.80 -2.10 8.07
CA ARG A 43 -16.98 -2.98 7.22
C ARG A 43 -15.79 -2.26 6.57
N GLN A 44 -15.57 -0.99 6.95
CA GLN A 44 -14.49 -0.17 6.44
C GLN A 44 -13.42 0.04 7.52
N TRP A 45 -12.20 -0.33 7.18
CA TRP A 45 -11.05 -0.33 8.05
C TRP A 45 -10.15 0.84 7.70
N ALA A 46 -9.59 1.50 8.73
CA ALA A 46 -8.66 2.60 8.55
C ALA A 46 -7.28 2.04 8.17
N ILE A 47 -6.81 2.40 6.98
CA ILE A 47 -5.46 2.09 6.52
C ILE A 47 -4.68 3.38 6.42
N SER A 48 -3.55 3.43 7.11
CA SER A 48 -2.58 4.49 6.97
C SER A 48 -1.59 4.15 5.86
N TYR A 49 -1.28 5.13 5.02
CA TYR A 49 -0.26 4.98 3.97
C TYR A 49 0.54 6.28 3.83
N ASP A 50 1.77 6.16 3.33
CA ASP A 50 2.59 7.28 2.94
C ASP A 50 2.43 7.55 1.43
N PRO A 51 1.98 8.73 0.97
CA PRO A 51 1.94 9.07 -0.45
C PRO A 51 3.31 9.05 -1.14
N ARG A 52 4.39 9.13 -0.36
CA ARG A 52 5.77 9.05 -0.84
C ARG A 52 6.20 7.59 -1.04
N ASP A 53 5.58 6.66 -0.32
CA ASP A 53 5.84 5.23 -0.42
C ASP A 53 4.54 4.42 -0.35
N LEU A 54 4.06 4.02 -1.53
CA LEU A 54 2.91 3.15 -1.71
C LEU A 54 3.32 1.68 -1.87
N SER A 55 4.57 1.29 -1.59
CA SER A 55 4.96 -0.13 -1.60
C SER A 55 4.42 -0.88 -0.38
N ALA A 56 4.23 -0.17 0.73
CA ALA A 56 3.69 -0.69 1.97
C ALA A 56 2.57 0.21 2.50
N VAL A 57 1.58 -0.41 3.12
CA VAL A 57 0.53 0.29 3.87
C VAL A 57 0.41 -0.31 5.26
N PHE A 58 -0.11 0.47 6.19
CA PHE A 58 -0.19 0.10 7.59
C PHE A 58 -1.65 -0.02 8.01
N PHE A 59 -1.99 -1.20 8.49
CA PHE A 59 -3.29 -1.52 9.06
C PHE A 59 -3.19 -1.48 10.59
N CYS A 60 -4.07 -0.73 11.24
CA CYS A 60 -4.19 -0.72 12.69
C CYS A 60 -5.32 -1.68 13.07
N ASP A 61 -4.97 -2.72 13.81
CA ASP A 61 -5.92 -3.66 14.39
C ASP A 61 -6.75 -2.94 15.47
N PRO A 62 -8.09 -2.88 15.39
CA PRO A 62 -8.91 -2.17 16.38
C PRO A 62 -9.11 -2.95 17.68
N ALA A 63 -8.78 -4.25 17.73
CA ALA A 63 -8.88 -5.08 18.92
C ALA A 63 -7.57 -5.09 19.72
N THR A 64 -6.42 -5.11 19.05
CA THR A 64 -5.10 -5.13 19.70
C THR A 64 -4.37 -3.79 19.63
N TYR A 65 -4.84 -2.85 18.82
CA TYR A 65 -4.16 -1.60 18.48
C TYR A 65 -2.77 -1.81 17.85
N GLU A 66 -2.49 -3.02 17.36
CA GLU A 66 -1.25 -3.36 16.69
C GLU A 66 -1.23 -2.87 15.25
N TRP A 67 -0.06 -2.40 14.83
CA TRP A 67 0.17 -1.97 13.45
C TRP A 67 0.74 -3.13 12.64
N HIS A 68 -0.03 -3.59 11.67
CA HIS A 68 0.39 -4.59 10.70
C HIS A 68 0.79 -3.93 9.39
N ARG A 69 2.01 -4.23 8.94
CA ARG A 69 2.48 -3.85 7.61
C ARG A 69 1.88 -4.77 6.57
N LEU A 70 1.30 -4.19 5.52
CA LEU A 70 0.78 -4.87 4.36
C LEU A 70 1.61 -4.47 3.14
N SER A 71 2.13 -5.45 2.43
CA SER A 71 2.98 -5.21 1.26
C SER A 71 2.15 -5.30 -0.01
N TRP A 72 2.53 -4.49 -1.00
CA TRP A 72 1.90 -4.55 -2.32
C TRP A 72 2.15 -5.90 -2.99
N VAL A 73 1.08 -6.58 -3.41
CA VAL A 73 1.13 -7.92 -4.02
C VAL A 73 1.89 -7.94 -5.35
N GLY A 74 1.96 -6.80 -6.03
CA GLY A 74 2.63 -6.69 -7.33
C GLY A 74 4.15 -6.62 -7.28
N ALA A 75 4.76 -6.50 -6.09
CA ALA A 75 6.21 -6.56 -5.91
C ALA A 75 6.58 -7.27 -4.60
N PRO A 76 6.37 -8.60 -4.50
CA PRO A 76 6.59 -9.35 -3.26
C PRO A 76 8.07 -9.61 -2.94
N GLU A 77 8.96 -9.68 -3.94
CA GLU A 77 10.39 -10.01 -3.73
C GLU A 77 11.29 -8.80 -3.52
N LEU A 78 10.92 -7.66 -4.09
CA LEU A 78 11.70 -6.44 -4.03
C LEU A 78 10.75 -5.36 -3.54
N GLU A 79 10.80 -5.06 -2.25
CA GLU A 79 10.08 -3.92 -1.65
C GLU A 79 10.61 -2.63 -2.30
N ARG A 80 10.05 -2.29 -3.47
CA ARG A 80 10.44 -1.15 -4.29
C ARG A 80 9.55 0.02 -3.92
N PRO A 81 10.03 0.99 -3.13
CA PRO A 81 9.22 2.13 -2.77
C PRO A 81 8.93 2.94 -4.02
N PHE A 82 7.67 3.38 -4.14
CA PHE A 82 7.24 4.26 -5.21
C PHE A 82 6.18 5.24 -4.72
N SER A 83 6.22 6.44 -5.28
CA SER A 83 5.31 7.52 -4.88
C SER A 83 3.95 7.43 -5.58
N ALA A 84 2.96 8.13 -5.02
CA ALA A 84 1.65 8.36 -5.64
C ALA A 84 1.76 9.02 -7.04
N ASN A 85 2.78 9.84 -7.27
CA ASN A 85 3.03 10.43 -8.59
C ASN A 85 3.48 9.39 -9.61
N THR A 86 4.32 8.44 -9.19
CA THR A 86 4.74 7.31 -10.02
C THR A 86 3.54 6.44 -10.39
N LEU A 87 2.66 6.16 -9.44
CA LEU A 87 1.41 5.44 -9.67
C LEU A 87 0.49 6.19 -10.64
N ALA A 88 0.29 7.49 -10.45
CA ALA A 88 -0.54 8.31 -11.33
C ALA A 88 0.00 8.32 -12.77
N TYR A 89 1.33 8.38 -12.92
CA TYR A 89 1.95 8.30 -14.23
C TYR A 89 1.77 6.93 -14.87
N ALA A 90 1.95 5.84 -14.12
CA ALA A 90 1.68 4.48 -14.61
C ALA A 90 0.22 4.30 -15.07
N LYS A 91 -0.75 4.87 -14.32
CA LYS A 91 -2.16 4.90 -14.74
C LYS A 91 -2.35 5.66 -16.05
N SER A 92 -1.70 6.81 -16.22
CA SER A 92 -1.80 7.59 -17.46
C SER A 92 -1.27 6.82 -18.67
N LEU A 93 -0.11 6.15 -18.52
CA LEU A 93 0.46 5.29 -19.56
C LEU A 93 -0.46 4.12 -19.90
N LEU A 94 -1.10 3.53 -18.91
CA LEU A 94 -2.04 2.42 -19.13
C LEU A 94 -3.26 2.88 -19.93
N VAL A 95 -3.84 4.02 -19.59
CA VAL A 95 -4.98 4.59 -20.34
C VAL A 95 -4.57 4.92 -21.77
N GLU A 96 -3.40 5.51 -21.97
CA GLU A 96 -2.86 5.86 -23.29
C GLU A 96 -2.61 4.61 -24.16
N ARG A 97 -2.07 3.53 -23.58
CA ARG A 97 -1.72 2.30 -24.32
C ARG A 97 -2.89 1.36 -24.56
N ALA A 98 -3.73 1.17 -23.55
CA ALA A 98 -4.76 0.13 -23.54
C ALA A 98 -6.18 0.66 -23.78
N GLY A 99 -6.39 1.99 -23.72
CA GLY A 99 -7.71 2.61 -23.91
C GLY A 99 -8.77 2.16 -22.90
N ARG A 100 -8.38 1.50 -21.80
CA ARG A 100 -9.26 0.95 -20.77
C ARG A 100 -8.87 1.48 -19.38
N GLY A 101 -9.86 1.49 -18.48
CA GLY A 101 -9.66 1.83 -17.08
C GLY A 101 -8.70 0.87 -16.36
N PRO A 102 -8.12 1.29 -15.22
CA PRO A 102 -7.08 0.52 -14.54
C PRO A 102 -7.64 -0.77 -13.94
N ASN A 103 -7.33 -1.91 -14.56
CA ASN A 103 -7.42 -3.22 -13.92
C ASN A 103 -6.14 -3.46 -13.08
N HIS A 104 -6.28 -4.09 -11.92
CA HIS A 104 -5.18 -4.40 -10.99
C HIS A 104 -3.99 -5.07 -11.70
N GLU A 105 -4.24 -6.08 -12.52
CA GLU A 105 -3.17 -6.83 -13.21
C GLU A 105 -2.42 -5.94 -14.21
N LEU A 106 -3.15 -5.22 -15.06
CA LEU A 106 -2.56 -4.32 -16.07
C LEU A 106 -1.81 -3.15 -15.42
N LEU A 107 -2.36 -2.61 -14.33
CA LEU A 107 -1.71 -1.55 -13.56
C LEU A 107 -0.43 -2.07 -12.92
N THR A 108 -0.44 -3.29 -12.38
CA THR A 108 0.75 -3.93 -11.80
C THR A 108 1.85 -4.12 -12.84
N VAL A 109 1.52 -4.66 -14.01
CA VAL A 109 2.48 -4.83 -15.11
C VAL A 109 3.03 -3.48 -15.57
N SER A 110 2.16 -2.49 -15.76
CA SER A 110 2.56 -1.16 -16.24
C SER A 110 3.45 -0.43 -15.23
N LEU A 111 3.13 -0.53 -13.94
CA LEU A 111 3.89 0.06 -12.86
C LEU A 111 5.27 -0.61 -12.71
N ASN A 112 5.34 -1.95 -12.71
CA ASN A 112 6.62 -2.66 -12.66
C ASN A 112 7.51 -2.30 -13.84
N GLY A 113 6.96 -2.25 -15.06
CA GLY A 113 7.71 -1.84 -16.24
C GLY A 113 8.18 -0.38 -16.18
N LEU A 114 7.44 0.52 -15.54
CA LEU A 114 7.88 1.89 -15.29
C LEU A 114 9.03 1.91 -14.26
N LEU A 115 8.86 1.24 -13.12
CA LEU A 115 9.87 1.18 -12.07
C LEU A 115 11.19 0.60 -12.60
N ASP A 116 11.14 -0.44 -13.43
CA ASP A 116 12.35 -1.04 -14.04
C ASP A 116 13.11 -0.03 -14.92
N ARG A 117 12.39 0.82 -15.66
CA ARG A 117 13.04 1.89 -16.44
C ARG A 117 13.65 2.95 -15.54
N LEU A 118 12.97 3.33 -14.46
CA LEU A 118 13.49 4.31 -13.51
C LEU A 118 14.77 3.80 -12.83
N ASP A 119 14.78 2.54 -12.37
CA ASP A 119 15.93 1.92 -11.71
C ASP A 119 17.12 1.76 -12.67
N ARG A 120 16.87 1.43 -13.94
CA ARG A 120 17.90 1.35 -14.99
C ARG A 120 18.35 2.72 -15.51
N ARG A 121 17.80 3.82 -14.98
CA ARG A 121 17.99 5.20 -15.49
C ARG A 121 17.68 5.35 -16.99
N GLN A 122 16.81 4.50 -17.52
CA GLN A 122 16.35 4.51 -18.90
C GLN A 122 15.08 5.36 -19.05
N ALA A 123 15.03 6.50 -18.37
CA ALA A 123 13.90 7.42 -18.46
C ALA A 123 13.78 7.91 -19.91
N LEU A 124 12.63 7.62 -20.53
CA LEU A 124 12.40 7.92 -21.94
C LEU A 124 12.12 9.42 -22.14
N ASN A 125 11.51 10.07 -21.13
CA ASN A 125 11.07 11.46 -21.21
C ASN A 125 11.53 12.30 -20.00
N PRO A 126 11.58 13.65 -20.11
CA PRO A 126 11.93 14.54 -19.00
C PRO A 126 11.04 14.40 -17.76
N LYS A 127 9.77 13.98 -17.94
CA LYS A 127 8.86 13.66 -16.83
C LYS A 127 9.30 12.41 -16.08
N GLU A 128 9.67 11.33 -16.79
CA GLU A 128 10.22 10.12 -16.19
C GLU A 128 11.57 10.39 -15.51
N ALA A 129 12.41 11.26 -16.09
CA ALA A 129 13.70 11.62 -15.48
C ALA A 129 13.53 12.34 -14.13
N LYS A 130 12.56 13.27 -14.04
CA LYS A 130 12.19 13.91 -12.77
C LYS A 130 11.60 12.92 -11.77
N LEU A 131 10.80 11.96 -12.23
CA LEU A 131 10.28 10.89 -11.39
C LEU A 131 11.40 9.98 -10.89
N ALA A 132 12.39 9.62 -11.72
CA ALA A 132 13.52 8.78 -11.33
C ALA A 132 14.37 9.44 -10.23
N ILE A 133 14.72 10.73 -10.40
CA ILE A 133 15.47 11.49 -9.38
C ILE A 133 14.70 11.54 -8.06
N ARG A 134 13.39 11.83 -8.14
CA ARG A 134 12.54 11.90 -6.94
C ARG A 134 12.36 10.51 -6.29
N ASN A 135 12.19 9.46 -7.08
CA ASN A 135 12.06 8.09 -6.57
C ASN A 135 13.36 7.69 -5.85
N GLY A 136 14.53 7.95 -6.45
CA GLY A 136 15.83 7.71 -5.83
C GLY A 136 16.02 8.44 -4.49
N LEU A 137 15.72 9.74 -4.43
CA LEU A 137 15.81 10.53 -3.20
C LEU A 137 14.80 10.09 -2.12
N GLN A 138 13.59 9.67 -2.52
CA GLN A 138 12.53 9.24 -1.61
C GLN A 138 12.77 7.83 -1.06
N THR A 139 13.37 6.94 -1.85
CA THR A 139 13.75 5.58 -1.42
C THR A 139 14.71 5.63 -0.22
N ASP A 140 15.67 6.57 -0.23
CA ASP A 140 16.63 6.74 0.87
C ASP A 140 16.04 7.43 2.11
N ALA A 141 15.08 8.35 1.92
CA ALA A 141 14.43 9.03 3.03
C ALA A 141 13.42 8.11 3.74
N ALA A 142 12.59 7.38 2.99
CA ALA A 142 11.60 6.46 3.55
C ALA A 142 12.26 5.31 4.35
N LYS A 143 13.41 4.80 3.89
CA LYS A 143 14.21 3.82 4.66
C LYS A 143 14.73 4.36 5.99
N ARG A 144 14.94 5.68 6.09
CA ARG A 144 15.41 6.35 7.32
C ARG A 144 14.26 6.69 8.27
N ASP A 145 13.10 7.03 7.73
CA ASP A 145 11.92 7.48 8.49
C ASP A 145 10.93 6.36 8.82
N LEU A 146 11.25 5.08 8.49
CA LEU A 146 10.46 3.94 8.92
C LEU A 146 10.27 4.05 10.44
N PRO A 147 9.03 4.23 10.94
CA PRO A 147 8.79 4.20 12.36
C PRO A 147 9.24 2.82 12.83
N SER A 148 10.27 2.80 13.70
CA SER A 148 10.55 1.62 14.50
C SER A 148 9.21 1.21 15.11
N PRO A 149 8.78 -0.06 14.99
CA PRO A 149 7.50 -0.50 15.54
C PRO A 149 7.49 -0.04 17.00
N VAL A 150 6.67 0.97 17.28
CA VAL A 150 6.72 1.71 18.54
C VAL A 150 6.60 0.67 19.63
N ALA A 151 7.67 0.53 20.41
CA ALA A 151 7.69 -0.29 21.60
C ALA A 151 6.48 0.13 22.44
N ARG A 152 5.72 -0.89 22.86
CA ARG A 152 4.59 -0.78 23.78
C ARG A 152 4.92 0.26 24.87
N PRO A 153 4.07 1.26 25.16
CA PRO A 153 4.08 1.80 26.49
C PRO A 153 3.69 0.64 27.41
N ASP A 154 4.62 0.24 28.27
CA ASP A 154 4.42 -0.79 29.28
C ASP A 154 3.13 -0.50 30.05
N ASP A 155 2.29 -1.54 30.18
CA ASP A 155 1.15 -1.55 31.09
C ASP A 155 1.69 -1.56 32.55
N GLU A 156 2.13 -0.40 33.05
CA GLU A 156 2.12 -0.02 34.47
C GLU A 156 0.91 0.91 34.62
N ASP A 157 -0.15 0.64 35.39
CA ASP A 157 -0.20 0.04 36.71
C ASP A 157 -1.48 -0.80 36.87
N THR A 158 -1.30 -2.07 37.19
CA THR A 158 -2.24 -2.79 38.05
C THR A 158 -1.72 -2.68 39.46
N GLU A 159 -2.43 -1.98 40.35
CA GLU A 159 -2.43 -2.30 41.79
C GLU A 159 -3.53 -1.54 42.56
N PRO A 160 -3.91 -1.97 43.78
CA PRO A 160 -4.96 -2.97 44.01
C PRO A 160 -6.23 -2.40 44.68
#